data_AF-A0A7M4DJI2-F1
#
_entry.id   AF-A0A7M4DJI2-F1
#
_cell.length_a   1.000
_cell.length_b   1.000
_cell.length_c   1.000
_cell.angle_alpha   90.00
_cell.angle_beta   90.00
_cell.angle_gamma   90.00
#
_symmetry.space_group_name_H-M   'P 1'
#
loop_
_entity.id
_entity.type
_entity.pdbx_description
1 polymer ?
#
loop_
_entity_poly.entity_id
_entity_poly.type
_entity_poly.pdbx_seq_one_letter_code
_entity_poly.pdbx_strand_id
1 'polypeptide(L)'
;MSAEPATTVRASATFVHALPEQLRERLTHPRWGTELLVDELIEAISLVGTDAAGRPLDEPRWRYEVTAVGVAVNKRGRVTRRPELAVFAPADLPDQYRDLLHGADALYARISSAISDSLDSSRLVD
;
A
#
# COMPACT_ATOMS: atom_id res chain seq x y z
N MET A 1 -2.72 28.97 -8.56
CA MET A 1 -2.56 27.51 -8.65
C MET A 1 -1.77 27.07 -7.43
N SER A 2 -2.43 26.58 -6.39
CA SER A 2 -1.73 26.04 -5.23
C SER A 2 -1.23 24.65 -5.61
N ALA A 3 0.08 24.46 -5.62
CA ALA A 3 0.65 23.12 -5.66
C ALA A 3 0.10 22.36 -4.45
N GLU A 4 -0.56 21.23 -4.66
CA GLU A 4 -0.85 20.32 -3.56
C GLU A 4 0.49 19.98 -2.91
N PRO A 5 0.58 20.05 -1.57
CA PRO A 5 1.85 19.84 -0.91
C PRO A 5 2.20 18.35 -1.04
N ALA A 6 3.19 18.06 -1.87
CA ALA A 6 3.59 16.68 -2.18
C ALA A 6 4.14 16.03 -0.91
N THR A 7 3.58 14.87 -0.55
CA THR A 7 4.11 14.08 0.57
C THR A 7 5.52 13.62 0.25
N THR A 8 6.51 13.98 1.07
CA THR A 8 7.89 13.57 0.84
C THR A 8 8.12 12.16 1.39
N VAL A 9 8.34 11.20 0.49
CA VAL A 9 8.71 9.81 0.81
C VAL A 9 10.23 9.70 0.85
N ARG A 10 10.78 9.25 1.97
CA ARG A 10 12.24 9.11 2.17
C ARG A 10 12.77 7.71 1.85
N ALA A 11 11.94 6.69 2.03
CA ALA A 11 12.22 5.30 1.67
C ALA A 11 10.90 4.55 1.51
N SER A 12 10.86 3.53 0.65
CA SER A 12 9.66 2.70 0.46
C SER A 12 10.00 1.30 -0.05
N ALA A 13 9.11 0.34 0.23
CA ALA A 13 9.09 -0.97 -0.41
C ALA A 13 7.66 -1.30 -0.82
N THR A 14 7.53 -2.00 -1.95
CA THR A 14 6.25 -2.38 -2.54
C THR A 14 6.27 -3.81 -3.01
N PHE A 15 5.20 -4.56 -2.73
CA PHE A 15 5.00 -5.93 -3.20
C PHE A 15 3.62 -6.08 -3.81
N VAL A 16 3.54 -6.78 -4.93
CA VAL A 16 2.29 -7.06 -5.63
C VAL A 16 1.95 -8.53 -5.45
N HIS A 17 0.72 -8.78 -5.01
CA HIS A 17 0.15 -10.08 -4.75
C HIS A 17 -1.00 -10.27 -5.74
N ALA A 18 -0.76 -11.04 -6.79
CA ALA A 18 -1.85 -11.51 -7.64
C ALA A 18 -2.75 -12.43 -6.82
N LEU A 19 -4.06 -12.16 -6.81
CA LEU A 19 -4.98 -12.97 -6.03
C LEU A 19 -5.33 -14.26 -6.77
N PRO A 20 -5.32 -15.42 -6.07
CA PRO A 20 -5.88 -16.65 -6.61
C PRO A 20 -7.34 -16.45 -6.99
N GLU A 21 -7.79 -17.11 -8.06
CA GLU A 21 -9.17 -17.00 -8.56
C GLU A 21 -10.23 -17.38 -7.49
N GLN A 22 -9.84 -18.26 -6.56
CA GLN A 22 -10.66 -18.72 -5.43
C GLN A 22 -10.83 -17.67 -4.32
N LEU A 23 -10.00 -16.62 -4.30
CA LEU A 23 -10.00 -15.53 -3.32
C LEU A 23 -10.54 -14.21 -3.88
N ARG A 24 -11.09 -14.20 -5.11
CA ARG A 24 -11.81 -13.06 -5.70
C ARG A 24 -13.18 -12.87 -5.03
N GLU A 25 -13.16 -12.51 -3.75
CA GLU A 25 -14.34 -11.99 -3.07
C GLU A 25 -14.42 -10.46 -3.19
N ARG A 26 -15.58 -9.92 -2.81
CA ARG A 26 -15.91 -8.50 -2.92
C ARG A 26 -15.40 -7.75 -1.70
N LEU A 27 -14.39 -6.90 -1.85
CA LEU A 27 -14.04 -5.92 -0.82
C LEU A 27 -15.00 -4.74 -0.89
N THR A 28 -15.59 -4.34 0.24
CA THR A 28 -16.41 -3.12 0.26
C THR A 28 -15.52 -1.91 0.55
N HIS A 29 -15.53 -0.92 -0.33
CA HIS A 29 -14.79 0.31 -0.09
C HIS A 29 -15.44 1.12 1.06
N PRO A 30 -14.71 1.46 2.13
CA PRO A 30 -15.28 2.12 3.31
C PRO A 30 -15.93 3.47 3.00
N ARG A 31 -15.41 4.22 2.02
CA ARG A 31 -15.89 5.59 1.72
C ARG A 31 -16.99 5.68 0.67
N TRP A 32 -17.14 4.67 -0.19
CA TRP A 32 -18.03 4.76 -1.36
C TRP A 32 -19.18 3.76 -1.33
N GLY A 33 -19.10 2.73 -0.47
CA GLY A 33 -20.16 1.73 -0.32
C GLY A 33 -20.37 0.86 -1.57
N THR A 34 -19.38 0.80 -2.46
CA THR A 34 -19.32 -0.09 -3.62
C THR A 34 -18.42 -1.27 -3.32
N GLU A 35 -18.76 -2.40 -3.92
CA GLU A 35 -17.95 -3.61 -3.87
C GLU A 35 -16.85 -3.52 -4.93
N LEU A 36 -15.69 -4.06 -4.63
CA LEU A 36 -14.54 -4.18 -5.51
C LEU A 36 -14.26 -5.67 -5.69
N LEU A 37 -14.33 -6.16 -6.92
CA LEU A 37 -13.77 -7.46 -7.25
C LEU A 37 -12.26 -7.26 -7.39
N VAL A 38 -11.51 -7.79 -6.43
CA VAL A 38 -10.07 -7.56 -6.33
C VAL A 38 -9.33 -8.57 -7.19
N ASP A 39 -8.41 -8.09 -8.01
CA ASP A 39 -7.51 -8.91 -8.81
C ASP A 39 -6.10 -8.95 -8.19
N GLU A 40 -5.68 -7.84 -7.58
CA GLU A 40 -4.34 -7.69 -6.99
C GLU A 40 -4.41 -6.94 -5.67
N LEU A 41 -3.54 -7.33 -4.74
CA LEU A 41 -3.22 -6.54 -3.55
C LEU A 41 -1.78 -6.03 -3.65
N ILE A 42 -1.59 -4.77 -3.33
CA ILE A 42 -0.28 -4.13 -3.32
C ILE A 42 0.02 -3.71 -1.87
N GLU A 43 1.00 -4.34 -1.26
CA GLU A 43 1.54 -3.92 0.03
C GLU A 43 2.58 -2.83 -0.16
N ALA A 44 2.46 -1.74 0.59
CA ALA A 44 3.45 -0.68 0.59
C ALA A 44 3.77 -0.22 2.01
N ILE A 45 5.05 -0.14 2.33
CA ILE A 45 5.52 0.60 3.50
C ILE A 45 6.38 1.77 3.05
N SER A 46 6.15 2.95 3.64
CA SER A 46 6.85 4.18 3.30
C SER A 46 7.25 4.95 4.54
N LEU A 47 8.47 5.51 4.56
CA LEU A 47 8.90 6.47 5.57
C LEU A 47 8.51 7.88 5.11
N VAL A 48 7.44 8.43 5.68
CA VAL A 48 6.94 9.76 5.32
C VAL A 48 7.58 10.84 6.19
N GLY A 49 8.08 11.90 5.55
CA GLY A 49 8.71 13.04 6.21
C GLY A 49 7.78 14.24 6.40
N THR A 50 6.54 14.15 5.94
CA THR A 50 5.56 15.24 5.97
C THR A 50 4.18 14.75 6.41
N ASP A 51 3.38 15.63 7.00
CA ASP A 51 1.99 15.36 7.37
C ASP A 51 1.04 15.41 6.16
N ALA A 52 -0.26 15.22 6.39
CA ALA A 52 -1.29 15.25 5.33
C ALA A 52 -1.49 16.65 4.71
N ALA A 53 -1.03 17.72 5.37
CA ALA A 53 -0.96 19.08 4.83
C ALA A 53 0.41 19.36 4.18
N GLY A 54 1.25 18.33 4.04
CA GLY A 54 2.62 18.34 3.53
C GLY A 54 3.59 19.23 4.30
N ARG A 55 3.29 19.51 5.58
CA ARG A 55 4.24 20.17 6.48
C ARG A 55 5.28 19.15 6.94
N PRO A 56 6.56 19.50 7.05
CA PRO A 56 7.59 18.62 7.58
C PRO A 56 7.21 18.09 8.97
N LEU A 57 7.49 16.82 9.21
CA LEU A 57 7.42 16.21 10.53
C LEU A 57 8.77 16.40 11.24
N ASP A 58 8.72 16.68 12.54
CA ASP A 58 9.92 16.72 13.39
C ASP A 58 10.67 15.38 13.35
N GLU A 59 9.91 14.28 13.32
CA GLU A 59 10.42 12.92 13.12
C GLU A 59 9.65 12.21 12.01
N PRO A 60 10.34 11.60 11.02
CA PRO A 60 9.68 10.79 9.99
C PRO A 60 8.90 9.63 10.58
N ARG A 61 7.77 9.26 9.95
CA ARG A 61 6.89 8.18 10.42
C ARG A 61 6.76 7.09 9.38
N TRP A 62 6.78 5.84 9.83
CA TRP A 62 6.44 4.72 8.96
C TRP A 62 4.94 4.70 8.71
N ARG A 63 4.57 4.46 7.46
CA ARG A 63 3.19 4.24 7.05
C ARG A 63 3.11 2.93 6.27
N TYR A 64 2.20 2.05 6.70
CA TYR A 64 1.89 0.81 6.03
C TYR A 64 0.47 0.90 5.45
N GLU A 65 0.37 0.69 4.14
CA GLU A 65 -0.88 0.77 3.37
C GLU A 65 -1.00 -0.48 2.50
N VAL A 66 -2.24 -0.91 2.27
CA VAL A 66 -2.55 -1.96 1.29
C VAL A 66 -3.47 -1.37 0.25
N THR A 67 -3.07 -1.45 -1.02
CA THR A 67 -3.89 -1.00 -2.14
C THR A 67 -4.50 -2.22 -2.83
N ALA A 68 -5.82 -2.28 -2.90
CA ALA A 68 -6.51 -3.24 -3.74
C ALA A 68 -6.72 -2.66 -5.14
N VAL A 69 -6.38 -3.44 -6.16
CA VAL A 69 -6.61 -3.14 -7.57
C VAL A 69 -7.65 -4.13 -8.09
N GLY A 70 -8.67 -3.63 -8.77
CA GLY A 70 -9.74 -4.50 -9.25
C GLY A 70 -10.80 -3.77 -10.07
N VAL A 71 -12.00 -4.33 -10.14
CA VAL A 71 -13.15 -3.71 -10.84
C VAL A 71 -14.27 -3.40 -9.87
N ALA A 72 -14.77 -2.16 -9.88
CA ALA A 72 -15.90 -1.78 -9.03
C ALA A 72 -17.20 -2.38 -9.55
N VAL A 73 -17.98 -2.92 -8.62
CA VAL A 73 -19.32 -3.45 -8.84
C VAL A 73 -20.29 -2.65 -7.98
N ASN A 74 -21.27 -2.02 -8.63
CA ASN A 74 -22.29 -1.28 -7.91
C ASN A 74 -23.36 -2.20 -7.30
N LYS A 75 -24.25 -1.64 -6.48
CA LYS A 75 -25.35 -2.38 -5.81
C LYS A 75 -26.32 -3.10 -6.76
N ARG A 76 -26.29 -2.81 -8.06
CA ARG A 76 -27.11 -3.47 -9.10
C ARG A 76 -26.32 -4.54 -9.89
N GLY A 77 -25.09 -4.85 -9.47
CA GLY A 77 -24.22 -5.83 -10.12
C GLY A 77 -23.52 -5.33 -11.38
N ARG A 78 -23.61 -4.04 -11.72
CA ARG A 78 -22.94 -3.50 -12.91
C ARG A 78 -21.45 -3.29 -12.62
N VAL A 79 -20.62 -3.87 -13.47
CA VAL A 79 -19.15 -3.76 -13.43
C VAL A 79 -18.68 -2.51 -14.17
N THR A 80 -17.77 -1.76 -13.56
CA THR A 80 -17.02 -0.68 -14.21
C THR A 80 -15.75 -1.27 -14.80
N ARG A 81 -15.56 -1.17 -16.13
CA ARG A 81 -14.46 -1.83 -16.86
C ARG A 81 -13.07 -1.22 -16.65
N ARG A 82 -12.93 -0.21 -15.80
CA ARG A 82 -11.63 0.41 -15.50
C ARG A 82 -11.06 -0.22 -14.24
N PRO A 83 -9.73 -0.41 -14.15
CA PRO A 83 -9.10 -0.74 -12.89
C PRO A 83 -9.41 0.38 -11.88
N GLU A 84 -10.03 -0.01 -10.79
CA GLU A 84 -10.34 0.83 -9.65
C GLU A 84 -9.30 0.54 -8.56
N LEU A 85 -8.82 1.61 -7.93
CA LEU A 85 -7.81 1.56 -6.89
C LEU A 85 -8.43 1.98 -5.57
N ALA A 86 -8.20 1.17 -4.54
CA ALA A 86 -8.71 1.41 -3.20
C ALA A 86 -7.60 1.19 -2.18
N VAL A 87 -7.36 2.18 -1.33
CA VAL A 87 -6.36 2.09 -0.24
C VAL A 87 -7.07 1.76 1.06
N PHE A 88 -6.59 0.73 1.74
CA PHE A 88 -7.11 0.23 3.01
C PHE A 88 -6.06 0.38 4.10
N ALA A 89 -6.52 0.66 5.33
CA ALA A 89 -5.71 0.30 6.48
C ALA A 89 -5.66 -1.24 6.57
N PRO A 90 -4.53 -1.84 6.95
CA PRO A 90 -4.41 -3.29 7.05
C PRO A 90 -5.45 -3.93 7.98
N ALA A 91 -5.84 -3.20 9.04
CA ALA A 91 -6.87 -3.62 9.98
C ALA A 91 -8.28 -3.68 9.37
N ASP A 92 -8.54 -2.97 8.27
CA ASP A 92 -9.84 -2.96 7.60
C ASP A 92 -10.01 -4.11 6.59
N LEU A 93 -8.94 -4.86 6.32
CA LEU A 93 -8.99 -6.01 5.44
C LEU A 93 -9.60 -7.24 6.14
N PRO A 94 -10.46 -8.01 5.45
CA PRO A 94 -10.89 -9.33 5.91
C PRO A 94 -9.71 -10.28 6.15
N ASP A 95 -9.87 -11.19 7.10
CA ASP A 95 -8.78 -12.07 7.56
C ASP A 95 -8.18 -12.93 6.43
N GLN A 96 -8.99 -13.40 5.48
CA GLN A 96 -8.53 -14.18 4.33
C GLN A 96 -7.48 -13.46 3.46
N TYR A 97 -7.44 -12.13 3.49
CA TYR A 97 -6.43 -11.34 2.79
C TYR A 97 -5.21 -11.07 3.66
N ARG A 98 -5.37 -11.01 4.99
CA ARG A 98 -4.27 -10.74 5.93
C ARG A 98 -3.20 -11.82 5.88
N ASP A 99 -3.60 -13.07 5.72
CA ASP A 99 -2.66 -14.20 5.63
C ASP A 99 -1.80 -14.17 4.36
N LEU A 100 -2.18 -13.39 3.35
CA LEU A 100 -1.41 -13.20 2.12
C LEU A 100 -0.35 -12.09 2.26
N LEU A 101 -0.47 -11.25 3.29
CA LEU A 101 0.37 -10.07 3.48
C LEU A 101 1.63 -10.44 4.27
N HIS A 102 2.76 -9.87 3.85
CA HIS A 102 4.02 -9.97 4.60
C HIS A 102 3.95 -9.22 5.92
N GLY A 103 3.14 -8.15 5.98
CA GLY A 103 3.01 -7.29 7.16
C GLY A 103 4.15 -6.27 7.30
N ALA A 104 3.92 -5.28 8.16
CA ALA A 104 4.81 -4.12 8.30
C ALA A 104 6.24 -4.51 8.74
N ASP A 105 6.39 -5.48 9.64
CA ASP A 105 7.69 -5.88 10.19
C ASP A 105 8.61 -6.50 9.14
N ALA A 106 8.06 -7.39 8.29
CA ALA A 106 8.83 -8.02 7.21
C ALA A 106 9.26 -7.00 6.15
N LEU A 107 8.37 -6.06 5.82
CA LEU A 107 8.68 -4.98 4.87
C LEU A 107 9.71 -4.00 5.44
N TYR A 108 9.59 -3.64 6.72
CA TYR A 108 10.56 -2.82 7.44
C TYR A 108 11.94 -3.48 7.45
N ALA A 109 12.01 -4.78 7.79
CA ALA A 109 13.26 -5.54 7.78
C ALA A 109 13.91 -5.53 6.40
N ARG A 110 13.13 -5.65 5.32
CA ARG A 110 13.64 -5.58 3.95
C ARG A 110 14.22 -4.21 3.60
N ILE A 111 13.54 -3.11 3.92
CA ILE A 111 14.08 -1.77 3.66
C ILE A 111 15.34 -1.55 4.48
N SER A 112 15.32 -1.93 5.76
CA SER A 112 16.46 -1.79 6.66
C SER A 112 17.67 -2.58 6.15
N SER A 113 17.47 -3.82 5.67
CA SER A 113 18.50 -4.63 5.01
C SER A 113 19.03 -3.95 3.76
N ALA A 114 18.16 -3.52 2.84
CA ALA A 114 18.58 -2.90 1.59
C ALA A 114 19.39 -1.60 1.79
N ILE A 115 19.02 -0.79 2.80
CA ILE A 115 19.79 0.40 3.19
C ILE A 115 21.14 0.00 3.78
N SER A 116 21.17 -1.00 4.67
CA SER A 116 22.40 -1.48 5.30
C SER A 116 23.37 -2.05 4.26
N ASP A 117 22.88 -2.89 3.35
CA ASP A 117 23.65 -3.47 2.24
C ASP A 117 24.21 -2.39 1.31
N SER A 118 23.44 -1.33 1.03
CA SER A 118 23.90 -0.17 0.25
C SER A 118 25.00 0.62 0.98
N LEU A 119 24.92 0.74 2.31
CA LEU A 119 25.93 1.44 3.11
C LEU A 119 27.22 0.63 3.24
N ASP A 120 27.12 -0.69 3.41
CA ASP A 120 28.29 -1.58 3.49
C ASP A 120 28.95 -1.75 2.12
N SER A 121 28.18 -1.83 1.03
CA SER A 121 28.73 -1.82 -0.34
C SER A 121 29.47 -0.52 -0.65
N SER A 122 29.06 0.61 -0.06
CA SER A 122 29.74 1.90 -0.24
C SER A 122 31.06 2.00 0.54
N ARG A 123 31.26 1.16 1.57
CA ARG A 123 32.48 1.10 2.40
C ARG A 123 33.54 0.15 1.85
N LEU A 124 33.17 -0.75 0.95
CA LEU A 124 34.08 -1.71 0.30
C LEU A 124 34.76 -1.14 -0.96
N VAL A 125 34.54 0.15 -1.25
CA VAL A 125 35.18 0.90 -2.34
C VAL A 125 36.11 1.94 -1.73
N ASP A 126 37.16 1.47 -1.04
CA ASP A 126 38.36 2.26 -0.68
C ASP A 126 39.59 1.35 -0.72
#